data_AF-A0A7I0HXA7-F1
#
_entry.id   AF-A0A7I0HXA7-F1
#
_cell.length_a   1.000
_cell.length_b   1.000
_cell.length_c   1.000
_cell.angle_alpha   90.00
_cell.angle_beta   90.00
_cell.angle_gamma   90.00
#
_symmetry.space_group_name_H-M   'P 1'
#
loop_
_entity.id
_entity.type
_entity.pdbx_description
1 polymer ?
#
loop_
_entity_poly.entity_id
_entity_poly.type
_entity_poly.pdbx_seq_one_letter_code
_entity_poly.pdbx_strand_id
1 'polypeptide(L)'
;MKKRIFFVVCFLVFLFGIDFLFFRKIQFLLPNESPWNTNHFFNFLYEYERIRSLPKTKKRIIIVGSSVAYYSIDAKALQKVLLEKFSLDVDVFYLAYAGNSPLYVYLLLNWLDPLAPDLVVYPVNFIDYRLHRTYVLFPEGRNDTVEESLMVRDALTFGEAPQSLWVFPWETIREIGSAMDIETFSRYLVSTGFSFYRYKDIYEQNLQNLFQHRFGRNTSYHSYMGVSIPEGVNGLGWTGKQFSFFPTNKMEEKGFWIEVTQFLLSGSTCQIKFSNGDHNQVVELSQPRWTKIQLDPAFFREKKQITATLSRVWYAHEASGAYLDYHWDPMGVRLEQTFGLEEPKAGVQYIREPRTEDFRYNGMDDETYTRYFYYRLLEGLEKRPGIGYLVALKHAKERIRNEKFRPIFHFDYIQKIADHFRNRNVSFLLINNPENPISLRWYENSDWYKDHLRFLQSLESGSVHFWDIHDALPMQGFSDFHHFTYVGMEQMNSIYAERIGNLFPK
;
A
#
# COMPACT_ATOMS: atom_id res chain seq x y z
N MET A 1 -50.96 -18.54 -8.78
CA MET A 1 -50.14 -17.32 -8.90
C MET A 1 -49.56 -16.85 -7.57
N LYS A 2 -50.37 -16.59 -6.52
CA LYS A 2 -49.89 -16.15 -5.18
C LYS A 2 -48.83 -17.07 -4.54
N LYS A 3 -49.02 -18.40 -4.57
CA LYS A 3 -48.02 -19.37 -4.06
C LYS A 3 -46.68 -19.29 -4.81
N ARG A 4 -46.69 -19.09 -6.14
CA ARG A 4 -45.47 -18.97 -6.96
C ARG A 4 -44.71 -17.68 -6.64
N ILE A 5 -45.41 -16.55 -6.50
CA ILE A 5 -44.81 -15.28 -6.08
C ILE A 5 -44.21 -15.40 -4.68
N PHE A 6 -44.93 -16.05 -3.75
CA PHE A 6 -44.42 -16.32 -2.40
C PHE A 6 -43.13 -17.15 -2.44
N PHE A 7 -43.09 -18.24 -3.21
CA PHE A 7 -41.87 -19.05 -3.37
C PHE A 7 -40.70 -18.25 -3.97
N VAL A 8 -40.95 -17.41 -4.97
CA VAL A 8 -39.91 -16.55 -5.56
C VAL A 8 -39.37 -15.55 -4.52
N VAL A 9 -40.25 -14.92 -3.74
CA VAL A 9 -39.83 -13.99 -2.67
C VAL A 9 -39.02 -14.73 -1.60
N CYS A 10 -39.47 -15.89 -1.13
CA CYS A 10 -38.74 -16.70 -0.16
C CYS A 10 -37.36 -17.13 -0.70
N PHE A 11 -37.28 -17.53 -1.97
CA PHE A 11 -36.02 -17.89 -2.61
C PHE A 11 -35.06 -16.69 -2.68
N LEU A 12 -35.55 -15.51 -3.06
CA LEU A 12 -34.74 -14.29 -3.09
C LEU A 12 -34.25 -13.93 -1.68
N VAL A 13 -35.13 -13.92 -0.68
CA VAL A 13 -34.76 -13.65 0.72
C VAL A 13 -33.70 -14.64 1.20
N PHE A 14 -33.86 -15.93 0.88
CA PHE A 14 -32.88 -16.96 1.22
C PHE A 14 -31.53 -16.71 0.54
N LEU A 15 -31.53 -16.36 -0.75
CA LEU A 15 -30.32 -16.06 -1.51
C LEU A 15 -29.59 -14.84 -0.93
N PHE A 16 -30.31 -13.75 -0.62
CA PHE A 16 -29.73 -12.58 0.07
C PHE A 16 -29.22 -12.93 1.46
N GLY A 17 -29.91 -13.82 2.19
CA GLY A 17 -29.50 -14.29 3.50
C GLY A 17 -28.18 -15.07 3.45
N ILE A 18 -28.03 -15.98 2.48
CA ILE A 18 -26.78 -16.71 2.24
C ILE A 18 -25.66 -15.76 1.83
N ASP A 19 -25.94 -14.88 0.86
CA ASP A 19 -24.98 -13.88 0.37
C ASP A 19 -24.42 -13.05 1.53
N PHE A 20 -25.31 -12.51 2.38
CA PHE A 20 -24.92 -11.74 3.56
C PHE A 20 -24.12 -12.59 4.55
N LEU A 21 -24.58 -13.81 4.85
CA LEU A 21 -23.93 -14.66 5.84
C LEU A 21 -22.49 -15.02 5.42
N PHE A 22 -22.28 -15.44 4.17
CA PHE A 22 -20.95 -15.84 3.69
C PHE A 22 -20.03 -14.63 3.51
N PHE A 23 -20.49 -13.63 2.75
CA PHE A 23 -19.63 -12.53 2.28
C PHE A 23 -19.64 -11.30 3.19
N ARG A 24 -20.42 -11.25 4.27
CA ARG A 24 -20.34 -10.17 5.28
C ARG A 24 -20.08 -10.64 6.70
N LYS A 25 -20.18 -11.95 6.98
CA LYS A 25 -19.93 -12.50 8.32
C LYS A 25 -18.82 -13.54 8.30
N ILE A 26 -19.05 -14.69 7.65
CA ILE A 26 -18.15 -15.84 7.73
C ILE A 26 -16.75 -15.50 7.20
N GLN A 27 -16.64 -14.74 6.11
CA GLN A 27 -15.34 -14.43 5.52
C GLN A 27 -14.37 -13.71 6.50
N PHE A 28 -14.90 -12.88 7.41
CA PHE A 28 -14.09 -12.13 8.37
C PHE A 28 -13.67 -12.97 9.59
N LEU A 29 -14.16 -14.21 9.68
CA LEU A 29 -13.66 -15.20 10.66
C LEU A 29 -12.37 -15.87 10.19
N LEU A 30 -12.06 -15.80 8.89
CA LEU A 30 -10.80 -16.31 8.36
C LEU A 30 -9.64 -15.39 8.78
N PRO A 31 -8.44 -15.93 9.07
CA PRO A 31 -7.29 -15.10 9.33
C PRO A 31 -6.92 -14.30 8.08
N ASN A 32 -6.54 -13.04 8.27
CA ASN A 32 -5.93 -12.26 7.21
C ASN A 32 -4.42 -12.49 7.20
N GLU A 33 -3.97 -13.36 6.29
CA GLU A 33 -2.56 -13.67 6.03
C GLU A 33 -2.02 -12.89 4.82
N SER A 34 -2.69 -11.79 4.43
CA SER A 34 -2.22 -10.93 3.35
C SER A 34 -1.11 -9.99 3.86
N PRO A 35 0.03 -9.90 3.15
CA PRO A 35 1.08 -8.95 3.50
C PRO A 35 0.63 -7.49 3.44
N TRP A 36 1.42 -6.63 4.08
CA TRP A 36 1.36 -5.18 3.88
C TRP A 36 1.47 -4.81 2.40
N ASN A 37 0.73 -3.78 1.98
CA ASN A 37 0.70 -3.29 0.60
C ASN A 37 0.27 -4.33 -0.47
N THR A 38 -0.46 -5.38 -0.07
CA THR A 38 -1.14 -6.32 -0.99
C THR A 38 -2.64 -6.36 -0.68
N ASN A 39 -3.44 -7.01 -1.54
CA ASN A 39 -4.88 -7.26 -1.31
C ASN A 39 -5.62 -6.05 -0.70
N HIS A 40 -5.37 -4.85 -1.25
CA HIS A 40 -5.64 -3.58 -0.57
C HIS A 40 -7.07 -3.47 -0.02
N PHE A 41 -8.07 -3.92 -0.78
CA PHE A 41 -9.48 -3.86 -0.36
C PHE A 41 -9.81 -4.87 0.72
N PHE A 42 -9.25 -6.09 0.67
CA PHE A 42 -9.45 -7.07 1.74
C PHE A 42 -8.86 -6.54 3.05
N ASN A 43 -7.60 -6.07 2.98
CA ASN A 43 -6.89 -5.49 4.11
C ASN A 43 -7.66 -4.32 4.73
N PHE A 44 -8.19 -3.42 3.90
CA PHE A 44 -9.01 -2.30 4.33
C PHE A 44 -10.32 -2.74 5.02
N LEU A 45 -11.08 -3.63 4.39
CA LEU A 45 -12.36 -4.12 4.93
C LEU A 45 -12.16 -4.92 6.22
N TYR A 46 -11.12 -5.75 6.26
CA TYR A 46 -10.76 -6.55 7.42
C TYR A 46 -10.37 -5.65 8.60
N GLU A 47 -9.58 -4.62 8.34
CA GLU A 47 -9.17 -3.65 9.37
C GLU A 47 -10.35 -2.83 9.87
N TYR A 48 -11.25 -2.37 8.99
CA TYR A 48 -12.47 -1.70 9.38
C TYR A 48 -13.33 -2.56 10.32
N GLU A 49 -13.58 -3.81 9.96
CA GLU A 49 -14.34 -4.74 10.79
C GLU A 49 -13.66 -5.03 12.12
N ARG A 50 -12.33 -5.17 12.12
CA ARG A 50 -11.51 -5.32 13.33
C ARG A 50 -11.70 -4.13 14.27
N ILE A 51 -11.46 -2.90 13.80
CA ILE A 51 -11.56 -1.68 14.62
C ILE A 51 -12.98 -1.51 15.16
N ARG A 52 -13.99 -1.73 14.30
CA ARG A 52 -15.41 -1.62 14.68
C ARG A 52 -15.79 -2.58 15.81
N SER A 53 -15.19 -3.77 15.84
CA SER A 53 -15.43 -4.77 16.89
C SER A 53 -14.66 -4.49 18.20
N LEU A 54 -13.64 -3.64 18.17
CA LEU A 54 -12.85 -3.33 19.36
C LEU A 54 -13.59 -2.36 20.28
N PRO A 55 -13.64 -2.62 21.60
CA PRO A 55 -14.15 -1.63 22.55
C PRO A 55 -13.25 -0.39 22.57
N LYS A 56 -13.85 0.80 22.67
CA LYS A 56 -13.08 2.05 22.83
C LYS A 56 -12.68 2.19 24.30
N THR A 57 -11.41 1.92 24.60
CA THR A 57 -10.84 2.09 25.95
C THR A 57 -9.89 3.28 26.04
N LYS A 58 -9.37 3.75 24.90
CA LYS A 58 -8.45 4.89 24.77
C LYS A 58 -8.96 5.88 23.73
N LYS A 59 -8.31 7.05 23.68
CA LYS A 59 -8.50 7.98 22.56
C LYS A 59 -8.05 7.30 21.26
N ARG A 60 -8.76 7.54 20.16
CA ARG A 60 -8.55 6.91 18.85
C ARG A 60 -8.11 7.93 17.81
N ILE A 61 -6.97 7.66 17.19
CA ILE A 61 -6.46 8.38 16.03
C ILE A 61 -6.68 7.48 14.81
N ILE A 62 -7.42 7.96 13.82
CA ILE A 62 -7.64 7.24 12.57
C ILE A 62 -6.90 7.95 11.44
N ILE A 63 -5.93 7.25 10.87
CA ILE A 63 -5.18 7.71 9.69
C ILE A 63 -5.94 7.26 8.45
N VAL A 64 -6.37 8.23 7.63
CA VAL A 64 -7.08 7.99 6.36
C VAL A 64 -6.23 8.47 5.19
N GLY A 65 -6.56 7.99 3.99
CA GLY A 65 -5.92 8.44 2.75
C GLY A 65 -5.34 7.30 1.94
N SER A 66 -4.47 7.65 0.98
CA SER A 66 -3.92 6.74 -0.02
C SER A 66 -2.70 5.97 0.47
N SER A 67 -1.89 5.44 -0.46
CA SER A 67 -0.56 4.93 -0.17
C SER A 67 0.37 5.98 0.45
N VAL A 68 0.13 7.28 0.22
CA VAL A 68 0.81 8.35 0.94
C VAL A 68 0.70 8.15 2.45
N ALA A 69 -0.49 7.79 2.96
CA ALA A 69 -0.73 7.68 4.40
C ALA A 69 0.05 6.53 5.07
N TYR A 70 -0.07 5.31 4.56
CA TYR A 70 0.55 4.14 5.20
C TYR A 70 2.00 3.89 4.78
N TYR A 71 2.54 4.64 3.82
CA TYR A 71 4.00 4.74 3.62
C TYR A 71 4.64 5.81 4.51
N SER A 72 3.90 6.85 4.90
CA SER A 72 4.47 8.00 5.62
C SER A 72 4.49 7.83 7.13
N ILE A 73 3.42 7.27 7.70
CA ILE A 73 3.27 7.12 9.14
C ILE A 73 3.43 5.64 9.50
N ASP A 74 4.03 5.33 10.66
CA ASP A 74 3.95 4.01 11.30
C ASP A 74 3.10 4.14 12.58
N ALA A 75 1.94 3.49 12.62
CA ALA A 75 1.02 3.61 13.74
C ALA A 75 1.62 3.19 15.08
N LYS A 76 2.45 2.14 15.12
CA LYS A 76 3.05 1.66 16.38
C LYS A 76 4.16 2.60 16.85
N ALA A 77 4.99 3.07 15.92
CA ALA A 77 6.02 4.06 16.23
C ALA A 77 5.37 5.37 16.72
N LEU A 78 4.31 5.84 16.05
CA LEU A 78 3.57 7.02 16.44
C LEU A 78 2.97 6.88 17.84
N GLN A 79 2.31 5.76 18.15
CA GLN A 79 1.78 5.47 19.51
C GLN A 79 2.89 5.56 20.55
N LYS A 80 4.03 4.93 20.28
CA LYS A 80 5.19 4.93 21.19
C LYS A 80 5.68 6.35 21.46
N VAL A 81 5.89 7.15 20.42
CA VAL A 81 6.41 8.53 20.57
C VAL A 81 5.39 9.43 21.28
N LEU A 82 4.09 9.29 21.00
CA LEU A 82 3.03 10.05 21.68
C LEU A 82 2.96 9.73 23.16
N LEU A 83 3.08 8.45 23.53
CA LEU A 83 3.13 8.04 24.93
C LEU A 83 4.37 8.61 25.63
N GLU A 84 5.56 8.43 25.04
CA GLU A 84 6.85 8.81 25.64
C GLU A 84 7.02 10.33 25.77
N LYS A 85 6.65 11.12 24.76
CA LYS A 85 6.88 12.57 24.73
C LYS A 85 5.71 13.40 25.24
N PHE A 86 4.47 12.91 25.05
CA PHE A 86 3.25 13.67 25.35
C PHE A 86 2.40 13.03 26.44
N SER A 87 2.81 11.90 27.02
CA SER A 87 2.00 11.12 27.97
C SER A 87 0.59 10.80 27.43
N LEU A 88 0.49 10.67 26.11
CA LEU A 88 -0.77 10.47 25.41
C LEU A 88 -0.91 8.99 25.04
N ASP A 89 -1.68 8.25 25.85
CA ASP A 89 -2.02 6.86 25.56
C ASP A 89 -3.21 6.78 24.59
N VAL A 90 -2.94 6.39 23.35
CA VAL A 90 -3.89 6.39 22.23
C VAL A 90 -3.82 5.08 21.46
N ASP A 91 -4.94 4.70 20.86
CA ASP A 91 -4.96 3.74 19.77
C ASP A 91 -4.84 4.47 18.44
N VAL A 92 -3.90 4.05 17.60
CA VAL A 92 -3.73 4.56 16.23
C VAL A 92 -4.07 3.47 15.23
N PHE A 93 -4.97 3.75 14.30
CA PHE A 93 -5.44 2.80 13.29
C PHE A 93 -5.37 3.38 11.88
N TYR A 94 -5.24 2.51 10.87
CA TYR A 94 -5.36 2.91 9.48
C TYR A 94 -6.75 2.58 8.92
N LEU A 95 -7.28 3.50 8.14
CA LEU A 95 -8.29 3.25 7.14
C LEU A 95 -7.82 3.88 5.83
N ALA A 96 -6.79 3.26 5.27
CA ALA A 96 -6.09 3.74 4.09
C ALA A 96 -5.83 2.59 3.11
N TYR A 97 -5.82 2.87 1.80
CA TYR A 97 -5.50 1.89 0.77
C TYR A 97 -4.95 2.58 -0.49
N ALA A 98 -4.24 1.84 -1.35
CA ALA A 98 -3.66 2.40 -2.57
C ALA A 98 -4.74 3.06 -3.46
N GLY A 99 -4.55 4.33 -3.81
CA GLY A 99 -5.51 5.08 -4.64
C GLY A 99 -6.74 5.62 -3.91
N ASN A 100 -6.77 5.63 -2.57
CA ASN A 100 -7.82 6.26 -1.77
C ASN A 100 -7.76 7.81 -1.82
N SER A 101 -8.18 8.35 -2.96
CA SER A 101 -8.26 9.79 -3.27
C SER A 101 -9.28 10.54 -2.38
N PRO A 102 -9.30 11.89 -2.38
CA PRO A 102 -10.26 12.66 -1.59
C PRO A 102 -11.74 12.30 -1.81
N LEU A 103 -12.12 11.91 -3.03
CA LEU A 103 -13.49 11.42 -3.29
C LEU A 103 -13.77 10.17 -2.43
N TYR A 104 -12.85 9.22 -2.40
CA TYR A 104 -13.05 7.96 -1.67
C TYR A 104 -12.97 8.14 -0.14
N VAL A 105 -12.11 9.04 0.34
CA VAL A 105 -12.12 9.43 1.76
C VAL A 105 -13.45 10.09 2.14
N TYR A 106 -14.05 10.89 1.25
CA TYR A 106 -15.38 11.44 1.47
C TYR A 106 -16.47 10.35 1.51
N LEU A 107 -16.42 9.37 0.61
CA LEU A 107 -17.36 8.24 0.63
C LEU A 107 -17.23 7.37 1.90
N LEU A 108 -16.05 7.38 2.53
CA LEU A 108 -15.76 6.66 3.77
C LEU A 108 -16.38 7.29 5.03
N LEU A 109 -16.74 8.58 5.00
CA LEU A 109 -17.02 9.36 6.22
C LEU A 109 -18.07 8.71 7.15
N ASN A 110 -19.15 8.14 6.60
CA ASN A 110 -20.19 7.49 7.41
C ASN A 110 -19.72 6.22 8.13
N TRP A 111 -18.60 5.64 7.70
CA TRP A 111 -18.00 4.47 8.34
C TRP A 111 -17.04 4.89 9.46
N LEU A 112 -16.64 6.17 9.54
CA LEU A 112 -15.81 6.66 10.64
C LEU A 112 -16.64 6.85 11.92
N ASP A 113 -17.90 7.24 11.80
CA ASP A 113 -18.79 7.51 12.95
C ASP A 113 -18.84 6.34 13.96
N PRO A 114 -19.06 5.06 13.54
CA PRO A 114 -19.06 3.92 14.46
C PRO A 114 -17.72 3.64 15.14
N LEU A 115 -16.62 4.17 14.61
CA LEU A 115 -15.28 3.97 15.17
C LEU A 115 -14.95 4.99 16.25
N ALA A 116 -15.74 6.06 16.36
CA ALA A 116 -15.62 7.14 17.32
C ALA A 116 -14.19 7.72 17.41
N PRO A 117 -13.63 8.26 16.30
CA PRO A 117 -12.32 8.90 16.31
C PRO A 117 -12.32 10.15 17.22
N ASP A 118 -11.22 10.36 17.92
CA ASP A 118 -10.92 11.62 18.61
C ASP A 118 -10.07 12.55 17.72
N LEU A 119 -9.36 11.98 16.76
CA LEU A 119 -8.63 12.69 15.71
C LEU A 119 -8.64 11.86 14.43
N VAL A 120 -8.90 12.51 13.30
CA VAL A 120 -8.67 11.94 11.96
C VAL A 120 -7.49 12.66 11.32
N VAL A 121 -6.49 11.89 10.87
CA VAL A 121 -5.27 12.41 10.24
C VAL A 121 -5.30 12.05 8.77
N TYR A 122 -5.20 13.04 7.89
CA TYR A 122 -5.22 12.86 6.44
C TYR A 122 -4.01 13.53 5.79
N PRO A 123 -2.91 12.79 5.60
CA PRO A 123 -1.81 13.25 4.76
C PRO A 123 -2.21 13.16 3.29
N VAL A 124 -2.03 14.27 2.57
CA VAL A 124 -2.27 14.38 1.13
C VAL A 124 -1.02 14.81 0.39
N ASN A 125 -0.89 14.38 -0.86
CA ASN A 125 0.16 14.81 -1.77
C ASN A 125 -0.43 15.02 -3.19
N PHE A 126 0.34 15.56 -4.14
CA PHE A 126 -0.10 15.89 -5.50
C PHE A 126 -0.79 14.71 -6.21
N ILE A 127 -0.30 13.49 -5.99
CA ILE A 127 -0.84 12.27 -6.58
C ILE A 127 -2.31 12.02 -6.21
N ASP A 128 -2.73 12.42 -5.00
CA ASP A 128 -4.07 12.15 -4.47
C ASP A 128 -5.14 12.96 -5.21
N TYR A 129 -4.76 14.12 -5.76
CA TYR A 129 -5.65 14.96 -6.56
C TYR A 129 -5.86 14.41 -7.98
N ARG A 130 -5.15 13.35 -8.36
CA ARG A 130 -5.23 12.69 -9.68
C ARG A 130 -5.14 13.63 -10.88
N LEU A 131 -4.50 14.79 -10.74
CA LEU A 131 -4.38 15.81 -11.80
C LEU A 131 -3.59 15.31 -13.02
N HIS A 132 -2.77 14.27 -12.84
CA HIS A 132 -2.10 13.58 -13.94
C HIS A 132 -3.08 12.93 -14.94
N ARG A 133 -4.28 12.52 -14.48
CA ARG A 133 -5.31 11.91 -15.34
C ARG A 133 -5.81 12.87 -16.40
N THR A 134 -5.93 14.15 -16.08
CA THR A 134 -6.32 15.18 -17.05
C THR A 134 -5.39 15.18 -18.25
N TYR A 135 -4.07 15.05 -18.04
CA TYR A 135 -3.09 15.02 -19.12
C TYR A 135 -3.02 13.68 -19.86
N VAL A 136 -3.45 12.57 -19.23
CA VAL A 136 -3.58 11.28 -19.92
C VAL A 136 -4.79 11.28 -20.84
N LEU A 137 -5.93 11.77 -20.36
CA LEU A 137 -7.18 11.84 -21.12
C LEU A 137 -7.13 12.93 -22.20
N PHE A 138 -6.48 14.05 -21.88
CA PHE A 138 -6.36 15.22 -22.73
C PHE A 138 -4.88 15.62 -22.82
N PRO A 139 -4.08 14.99 -23.70
CA PRO A 139 -2.66 15.28 -23.84
C PRO A 139 -2.35 16.76 -24.10
N GLU A 140 -3.21 17.50 -24.79
CA GLU A 140 -3.06 18.95 -25.01
C GLU A 140 -3.86 19.80 -24.01
N GLY A 141 -4.59 19.17 -23.09
CA GLY A 141 -5.47 19.83 -22.13
C GLY A 141 -4.73 20.49 -20.96
N ARG A 142 -5.49 21.25 -20.16
CA ARG A 142 -5.02 21.91 -18.94
C ARG A 142 -5.99 21.61 -17.79
N ASN A 143 -5.49 21.54 -16.56
CA ASN A 143 -6.31 21.32 -15.37
C ASN A 143 -7.23 22.51 -15.08
N ASP A 144 -6.80 23.73 -15.38
CA ASP A 144 -7.60 24.93 -15.14
C ASP A 144 -8.82 25.07 -16.07
N THR A 145 -8.79 24.44 -17.25
CA THR A 145 -9.87 24.53 -18.25
C THR A 145 -10.70 23.25 -18.42
N VAL A 146 -10.28 22.11 -17.85
CA VAL A 146 -10.99 20.84 -18.07
C VAL A 146 -12.43 20.91 -17.50
N GLU A 147 -13.36 20.25 -18.20
CA GLU A 147 -14.71 20.03 -17.67
C GLU A 147 -14.69 18.99 -16.57
N GLU A 148 -15.23 19.34 -15.41
CA GLU A 148 -15.22 18.50 -14.22
C GLU A 148 -16.03 17.21 -14.39
N SER A 149 -17.12 17.25 -15.16
CA SER A 149 -17.95 16.08 -15.45
C SER A 149 -17.16 14.94 -16.10
N LEU A 150 -16.13 15.26 -16.88
CA LEU A 150 -15.24 14.28 -17.52
C LEU A 150 -14.30 13.64 -16.49
N MET A 151 -13.80 14.43 -15.52
CA MET A 151 -12.96 13.95 -14.43
C MET A 151 -13.74 13.05 -13.46
N VAL A 152 -14.99 13.41 -13.16
CA VAL A 152 -15.91 12.58 -12.37
C VAL A 152 -16.14 11.23 -13.04
N ARG A 153 -16.42 11.23 -14.35
CA ARG A 153 -16.61 10.00 -15.13
C ARG A 153 -15.36 9.14 -15.15
N ASP A 154 -14.19 9.73 -15.34
CA ASP A 154 -12.91 9.00 -15.29
C ASP A 154 -12.70 8.30 -13.95
N ALA A 155 -12.95 9.01 -12.85
CA ALA A 155 -12.86 8.48 -11.49
C ALA A 155 -13.89 7.40 -11.17
N LEU A 156 -14.91 7.22 -12.03
CA LEU A 156 -15.91 6.17 -11.95
C LEU A 156 -15.61 4.96 -12.84
N THR A 157 -14.66 5.07 -13.77
CA THR A 157 -14.35 3.98 -14.70
C THR A 157 -13.56 2.84 -14.05
N PHE A 158 -13.88 1.61 -14.43
CA PHE A 158 -13.31 0.37 -13.87
C PHE A 158 -11.82 0.16 -14.20
N GLY A 159 -11.25 0.92 -15.14
CA GLY A 159 -9.87 0.72 -15.60
C GLY A 159 -8.83 1.00 -14.52
N GLU A 160 -9.05 2.03 -13.70
CA GLU A 160 -8.15 2.40 -12.60
C GLU A 160 -8.88 2.62 -11.28
N ALA A 161 -10.20 2.75 -11.32
CA ALA A 161 -11.01 3.26 -10.22
C ALA A 161 -12.10 2.28 -9.69
N PRO A 162 -11.93 0.94 -9.72
CA PRO A 162 -13.00 0.04 -9.28
C PRO A 162 -13.23 0.06 -7.76
N GLN A 163 -12.46 0.87 -7.01
CA GLN A 163 -12.49 0.88 -5.54
C GLN A 163 -13.84 1.33 -5.01
N SER A 164 -14.46 2.36 -5.60
CA SER A 164 -15.81 2.80 -5.23
C SER A 164 -16.86 1.72 -5.48
N LEU A 165 -16.73 0.93 -6.55
CA LEU A 165 -17.64 -0.19 -6.83
C LEU A 165 -17.55 -1.27 -5.75
N TRP A 166 -16.34 -1.58 -5.29
CA TRP A 166 -16.10 -2.69 -4.36
C TRP A 166 -16.16 -2.31 -2.88
N VAL A 167 -15.90 -1.04 -2.54
CA VAL A 167 -15.81 -0.58 -1.15
C VAL A 167 -16.98 0.34 -0.78
N PHE A 168 -17.44 1.19 -1.69
CA PHE A 168 -18.45 2.22 -1.37
C PHE A 168 -19.59 2.30 -2.41
N PRO A 169 -20.19 1.17 -2.85
CA PRO A 169 -21.08 1.22 -4.00
C PRO A 169 -22.33 2.08 -3.75
N TRP A 170 -22.89 2.00 -2.55
CA TRP A 170 -24.08 2.76 -2.18
C TRP A 170 -23.78 4.26 -2.02
N GLU A 171 -22.70 4.57 -1.32
CA GLU A 171 -22.24 5.94 -1.11
C GLU A 171 -21.92 6.61 -2.45
N THR A 172 -21.34 5.86 -3.40
CA THR A 172 -21.05 6.36 -4.75
C THR A 172 -22.32 6.65 -5.54
N ILE A 173 -23.33 5.77 -5.50
CA ILE A 173 -24.64 6.04 -6.13
C ILE A 173 -25.24 7.32 -5.57
N ARG A 174 -25.19 7.51 -4.25
CA ARG A 174 -25.79 8.68 -3.61
C ARG A 174 -25.09 9.98 -3.98
N GLU A 175 -23.76 9.96 -4.12
CA GLU A 175 -22.98 11.17 -4.39
C GLU A 175 -22.96 11.54 -5.88
N ILE A 176 -22.76 10.56 -6.77
CA ILE A 176 -22.52 10.81 -8.21
C ILE A 176 -23.36 9.94 -9.14
N GLY A 177 -24.37 9.24 -8.62
CA GLY A 177 -25.24 8.36 -9.43
C GLY A 177 -26.00 9.07 -10.54
N SER A 178 -26.31 10.37 -10.39
CA SER A 178 -26.98 11.16 -11.44
C SER A 178 -26.09 11.43 -12.67
N ALA A 179 -24.77 11.29 -12.54
CA ALA A 179 -23.81 11.47 -13.63
C ALA A 179 -23.47 10.16 -14.37
N MET A 180 -23.96 9.02 -13.86
CA MET A 180 -23.71 7.69 -14.43
C MET A 180 -24.67 7.40 -15.59
N ASP A 181 -24.18 6.66 -16.58
CA ASP A 181 -25.06 5.98 -17.52
C ASP A 181 -25.79 4.79 -16.84
N ILE A 182 -26.82 4.28 -17.52
CA ILE A 182 -27.67 3.21 -16.97
C ILE A 182 -26.89 1.92 -16.70
N GLU A 183 -25.84 1.64 -17.48
CA GLU A 183 -25.01 0.45 -17.32
C GLU A 183 -24.19 0.54 -16.03
N THR A 184 -23.47 1.66 -15.87
CA THR A 184 -22.64 1.94 -14.70
C THR A 184 -23.50 1.98 -13.45
N PHE A 185 -24.62 2.71 -13.49
CA PHE A 185 -25.57 2.78 -12.37
C PHE A 185 -26.07 1.38 -11.97
N SER A 186 -26.46 0.55 -12.94
CA SER A 186 -26.94 -0.81 -12.69
C SER A 186 -25.87 -1.70 -12.04
N ARG A 187 -24.60 -1.58 -12.44
CA ARG A 187 -23.49 -2.31 -11.82
C ARG A 187 -23.29 -1.92 -10.36
N TYR A 188 -23.32 -0.62 -10.05
CA TYR A 188 -23.25 -0.13 -8.67
C TYR A 188 -24.45 -0.59 -7.84
N LEU A 189 -25.64 -0.64 -8.43
CA LEU A 189 -26.84 -1.12 -7.76
C LEU A 189 -26.73 -2.62 -7.42
N VAL A 190 -26.23 -3.42 -8.36
CA VAL A 190 -25.96 -4.84 -8.14
C VAL A 190 -24.89 -5.02 -7.06
N SER A 191 -23.79 -4.24 -7.08
CA SER A 191 -22.75 -4.29 -6.04
C SER A 191 -23.26 -3.86 -4.66
N THR A 192 -24.25 -2.96 -4.62
CA THR A 192 -24.92 -2.57 -3.37
C THR A 192 -25.78 -3.72 -2.81
N GLY A 193 -26.53 -4.40 -3.68
CA GLY A 193 -27.46 -5.46 -3.28
C GLY A 193 -26.81 -6.82 -2.99
N PHE A 194 -25.79 -7.21 -3.77
CA PHE A 194 -25.19 -8.55 -3.75
C PHE A 194 -23.73 -8.50 -3.32
N SER A 195 -23.46 -8.96 -2.10
CA SER A 195 -22.12 -8.99 -1.50
C SER A 195 -21.19 -9.96 -2.23
N PHE A 196 -21.70 -11.05 -2.83
CA PHE A 196 -20.94 -11.94 -3.69
C PHE A 196 -20.36 -11.20 -4.89
N TYR A 197 -21.19 -10.43 -5.61
CA TYR A 197 -20.72 -9.63 -6.74
C TYR A 197 -19.60 -8.69 -6.31
N ARG A 198 -19.77 -8.09 -5.13
CA ARG A 198 -18.85 -7.13 -4.53
C ARG A 198 -17.52 -7.73 -4.05
N TYR A 199 -17.54 -8.94 -3.47
CA TYR A 199 -16.41 -9.48 -2.70
C TYR A 199 -15.81 -10.78 -3.26
N LYS A 200 -16.38 -11.38 -4.32
CA LYS A 200 -15.91 -12.68 -4.85
C LYS A 200 -14.40 -12.74 -5.12
N ASP A 201 -13.83 -11.73 -5.78
CA ASP A 201 -12.43 -11.73 -6.20
C ASP A 201 -11.50 -11.48 -5.00
N ILE A 202 -11.93 -10.60 -4.10
CA ILE A 202 -11.25 -10.28 -2.83
C ILE A 202 -11.18 -11.55 -1.95
N TYR A 203 -12.29 -12.29 -1.88
CA TYR A 203 -12.40 -13.51 -1.10
C TYR A 203 -11.60 -14.66 -1.71
N GLU A 204 -11.66 -14.83 -3.03
CA GLU A 204 -10.89 -15.84 -3.75
C GLU A 204 -9.39 -15.67 -3.50
N GLN A 205 -8.88 -14.43 -3.57
CA GLN A 205 -7.47 -14.15 -3.27
C GLN A 205 -7.07 -14.54 -1.85
N ASN A 206 -7.89 -14.21 -0.85
CA ASN A 206 -7.60 -14.61 0.53
C ASN A 206 -7.60 -16.14 0.68
N LEU A 207 -8.58 -16.84 0.12
CA LEU A 207 -8.60 -18.31 0.14
C LEU A 207 -7.40 -18.94 -0.56
N GLN A 208 -6.99 -18.38 -1.70
CA GLN A 208 -5.81 -18.85 -2.43
C GLN A 208 -4.55 -18.68 -1.58
N ASN A 209 -4.37 -17.55 -0.89
CA ASN A 209 -3.27 -17.35 0.05
C ASN A 209 -3.30 -18.40 1.17
N LEU A 210 -4.46 -18.58 1.81
CA LEU A 210 -4.61 -19.56 2.90
C LEU A 210 -4.26 -20.97 2.44
N PHE A 211 -4.71 -21.35 1.24
CA PHE A 211 -4.41 -22.65 0.63
C PHE A 211 -2.93 -22.79 0.30
N GLN A 212 -2.31 -21.78 -0.32
CA GLN A 212 -0.89 -21.81 -0.69
C GLN A 212 0.02 -21.92 0.54
N HIS A 213 -0.31 -21.23 1.64
CA HIS A 213 0.46 -21.28 2.87
C HIS A 213 0.42 -22.64 3.56
N ARG A 214 -0.72 -23.32 3.50
CA ARG A 214 -0.97 -24.58 4.24
C ARG A 214 -0.64 -25.81 3.40
N PHE A 215 -0.94 -25.78 2.11
CA PHE A 215 -0.89 -26.94 1.22
C PHE A 215 -0.04 -26.71 -0.03
N GLY A 216 0.23 -25.45 -0.39
CA GLY A 216 1.00 -25.10 -1.57
C GLY A 216 2.51 -25.06 -1.33
N ARG A 217 3.25 -24.65 -2.36
CA ARG A 217 4.70 -24.41 -2.29
C ARG A 217 5.03 -23.02 -1.78
N ASN A 218 4.03 -22.15 -1.70
CA ASN A 218 4.17 -20.77 -1.29
C ASN A 218 5.11 -19.92 -2.16
N THR A 219 5.06 -20.17 -3.48
CA THR A 219 5.97 -19.59 -4.49
C THR A 219 5.31 -18.54 -5.38
N SER A 220 3.98 -18.39 -5.31
CA SER A 220 3.21 -17.43 -6.09
C SER A 220 2.69 -16.34 -5.17
N TYR A 221 3.40 -15.23 -5.07
CA TYR A 221 3.07 -14.16 -4.15
C TYR A 221 3.55 -12.78 -4.62
N HIS A 222 2.87 -11.74 -4.13
CA HIS A 222 3.15 -10.34 -4.42
C HIS A 222 4.10 -9.66 -3.43
N SER A 223 4.18 -10.16 -2.18
CA SER A 223 5.12 -9.63 -1.20
C SER A 223 5.61 -10.71 -0.22
N TYR A 224 6.90 -10.66 0.11
CA TYR A 224 7.55 -11.51 1.10
C TYR A 224 6.99 -11.25 2.49
N MET A 225 6.75 -12.33 3.23
CA MET A 225 6.15 -12.32 4.57
C MET A 225 6.78 -13.36 5.49
N GLY A 226 8.04 -13.73 5.24
CA GLY A 226 8.79 -14.68 6.04
C GLY A 226 9.41 -14.04 7.27
N VAL A 227 10.42 -14.70 7.82
CA VAL A 227 11.26 -14.13 8.87
C VAL A 227 12.09 -12.97 8.34
N SER A 228 12.49 -12.06 9.24
CA SER A 228 13.49 -11.06 8.88
C SER A 228 14.82 -11.74 8.55
N ILE A 229 15.39 -11.39 7.40
CA ILE A 229 16.73 -11.83 7.00
C ILE A 229 17.74 -10.76 7.44
N PRO A 230 18.74 -11.09 8.28
CA PRO A 230 19.69 -10.11 8.81
C PRO A 230 20.45 -9.34 7.71
N GLU A 231 20.84 -10.02 6.64
CA GLU A 231 21.51 -9.45 5.48
C GLU A 231 20.56 -8.65 4.55
N GLY A 232 19.26 -8.68 4.85
CA GLY A 232 18.22 -8.05 4.07
C GLY A 232 17.56 -8.98 3.05
N VAL A 233 16.31 -8.66 2.74
CA VAL A 233 15.51 -9.28 1.68
C VAL A 233 14.61 -8.20 1.08
N ASN A 234 14.42 -8.23 -0.24
CA ASN A 234 13.55 -7.26 -0.90
C ASN A 234 12.07 -7.61 -0.73
N GLY A 235 11.17 -6.68 -1.07
CA GLY A 235 9.73 -6.86 -0.96
C GLY A 235 9.19 -8.07 -1.73
N LEU A 236 9.91 -8.55 -2.76
CA LEU A 236 9.56 -9.74 -3.54
C LEU A 236 10.24 -11.02 -3.04
N GLY A 237 11.07 -10.97 -1.99
CA GLY A 237 11.73 -12.13 -1.39
C GLY A 237 13.12 -12.45 -1.94
N TRP A 238 13.70 -11.59 -2.79
CA TRP A 238 15.07 -11.77 -3.28
C TRP A 238 16.10 -11.43 -2.20
N THR A 239 17.07 -12.33 -2.06
CA THR A 239 18.21 -12.21 -1.15
C THR A 239 19.38 -11.49 -1.83
N GLY A 240 20.43 -11.16 -1.08
CA GLY A 240 21.73 -10.78 -1.64
C GLY A 240 22.62 -12.01 -1.92
N LYS A 241 23.94 -11.84 -1.81
CA LYS A 241 24.91 -12.96 -1.90
C LYS A 241 24.78 -13.93 -0.72
N GLN A 242 24.36 -13.42 0.43
CA GLN A 242 24.21 -14.17 1.67
C GLN A 242 22.83 -13.93 2.26
N PHE A 243 22.31 -14.94 2.94
CA PHE A 243 21.14 -14.82 3.79
C PHE A 243 21.23 -15.82 4.94
N SER A 244 20.87 -15.37 6.14
CA SER A 244 20.91 -16.18 7.35
C SER A 244 19.52 -16.35 7.95
N PHE A 245 19.28 -17.51 8.54
CA PHE A 245 17.99 -17.86 9.14
C PHE A 245 18.17 -18.91 10.25
N PHE A 246 17.17 -19.02 11.13
CA PHE A 246 17.12 -20.10 12.11
C PHE A 246 16.35 -21.29 11.54
N PRO A 247 16.82 -22.53 11.76
CA PRO A 247 16.12 -23.72 11.29
C PRO A 247 14.80 -23.91 12.05
N THR A 248 13.78 -24.35 11.32
CA THR A 248 12.44 -24.68 11.87
C THR A 248 12.15 -26.17 11.74
N ASN A 249 11.22 -26.68 12.55
CA ASN A 249 10.76 -28.07 12.44
C ASN A 249 10.14 -28.32 11.05
N LYS A 250 9.36 -27.35 10.54
CA LYS A 250 8.83 -27.39 9.17
C LYS A 250 9.92 -27.58 8.11
N MET A 251 11.05 -26.88 8.23
CA MET A 251 12.18 -27.02 7.31
C MET A 251 12.86 -28.39 7.40
N GLU A 252 12.92 -28.98 8.59
CA GLU A 252 13.45 -30.34 8.77
C GLU A 252 12.58 -31.37 8.05
N GLU A 253 11.27 -31.34 8.31
CA GLU A 253 10.32 -32.32 7.78
C GLU A 253 10.07 -32.16 6.28
N LYS A 254 9.95 -30.92 5.81
CA LYS A 254 9.44 -30.61 4.47
C LYS A 254 10.47 -29.92 3.58
N GLY A 255 11.61 -29.49 4.08
CA GLY A 255 12.52 -28.60 3.35
C GLY A 255 11.90 -27.23 3.08
N PHE A 256 12.52 -26.45 2.19
CA PHE A 256 12.00 -25.15 1.75
C PHE A 256 12.31 -24.92 0.26
N TRP A 257 11.60 -23.99 -0.37
CA TRP A 257 11.79 -23.66 -1.79
C TRP A 257 12.55 -22.35 -1.98
N ILE A 258 13.42 -22.34 -3.00
CA ILE A 258 14.10 -21.14 -3.49
C ILE A 258 13.94 -21.02 -5.01
N GLU A 259 13.71 -19.82 -5.52
CA GLU A 259 13.70 -19.55 -6.96
C GLU A 259 15.12 -19.30 -7.45
N VAL A 260 15.51 -20.05 -8.48
CA VAL A 260 16.76 -19.87 -9.21
C VAL A 260 16.43 -19.25 -10.56
N THR A 261 17.03 -18.11 -10.88
CA THR A 261 16.84 -17.46 -12.18
C THR A 261 17.91 -17.88 -13.17
N GLN A 262 17.62 -17.74 -14.47
CA GLN A 262 18.63 -17.93 -15.51
C GLN A 262 19.81 -16.93 -15.38
N PHE A 263 19.55 -15.73 -14.87
CA PHE A 263 20.55 -14.69 -14.67
C PHE A 263 21.53 -15.05 -13.55
N LEU A 264 21.03 -15.67 -12.47
CA LEU A 264 21.89 -16.20 -11.41
C LEU A 264 22.80 -17.34 -11.91
N LEU A 265 22.32 -18.13 -12.88
CA LEU A 265 23.11 -19.22 -13.48
C LEU A 265 24.16 -18.69 -14.47
N SER A 266 23.84 -17.62 -15.21
CA SER A 266 24.72 -17.01 -16.21
C SER A 266 25.33 -18.05 -17.18
N GLY A 267 24.51 -18.99 -17.63
CA GLY A 267 24.93 -20.09 -18.54
C GLY A 267 25.73 -21.21 -17.88
N SER A 268 25.84 -21.25 -16.55
CA SER A 268 26.61 -22.26 -15.80
C SER A 268 25.93 -22.63 -14.47
N THR A 269 26.52 -23.52 -13.68
CA THR A 269 26.02 -23.85 -12.34
C THR A 269 26.34 -22.74 -11.33
N CYS A 270 25.44 -22.51 -10.38
CA CYS A 270 25.65 -21.66 -9.22
C CYS A 270 25.70 -22.54 -7.97
N GLN A 271 26.63 -22.29 -7.05
CA GLN A 271 26.73 -23.05 -5.81
C GLN A 271 26.16 -22.23 -4.65
N ILE A 272 25.40 -22.89 -3.79
CA ILE A 272 24.97 -22.34 -2.50
C ILE A 272 25.58 -23.19 -1.40
N LYS A 273 26.34 -22.55 -0.50
CA LYS A 273 26.95 -23.18 0.67
C LYS A 273 26.16 -22.79 1.92
N PHE A 274 25.58 -23.77 2.59
CA PHE A 274 24.98 -23.63 3.91
C PHE A 274 26.00 -23.96 4.99
N SER A 275 26.05 -23.15 6.05
CA SER A 275 26.92 -23.36 7.20
C SER A 275 26.25 -22.90 8.49
N ASN A 276 26.46 -23.63 9.59
CA ASN A 276 26.08 -23.21 10.94
C ASN A 276 27.30 -23.14 11.90
N GLY A 277 28.51 -23.10 11.32
CA GLY A 277 29.79 -23.17 12.04
C GLY A 277 30.35 -24.59 12.17
N ASP A 278 29.50 -25.57 12.47
CA ASP A 278 29.92 -26.96 12.72
C ASP A 278 29.72 -27.87 11.51
N HIS A 279 28.67 -27.59 10.73
CA HIS A 279 28.27 -28.36 9.58
C HIS A 279 28.28 -27.47 8.33
N ASN A 280 28.61 -28.09 7.20
CA ASN A 280 28.61 -27.44 5.90
C ASN A 280 27.92 -28.34 4.89
N GLN A 281 27.08 -27.76 4.05
CA GLN A 281 26.44 -28.44 2.93
C GLN A 281 26.52 -27.54 1.71
N VAL A 282 26.94 -28.11 0.58
CA VAL A 282 26.97 -27.42 -0.71
C VAL A 282 25.88 -28.01 -1.60
N VAL A 283 25.07 -27.14 -2.21
CA VAL A 283 24.06 -27.53 -3.20
C VAL A 283 24.40 -26.86 -4.52
N GLU A 284 24.38 -27.64 -5.60
CA GLU A 284 24.57 -27.12 -6.96
C GLU A 284 23.23 -26.80 -7.61
N LEU A 285 23.10 -25.56 -8.08
CA LEU A 285 21.94 -25.04 -8.79
C LEU A 285 22.26 -25.04 -10.28
N SER A 286 21.48 -25.77 -11.08
CA SER A 286 21.76 -25.98 -12.51
C SER A 286 20.62 -25.61 -13.45
N GLN A 287 19.42 -25.35 -12.93
CA GLN A 287 18.23 -25.05 -13.75
C GLN A 287 17.46 -23.84 -13.21
N PRO A 288 16.91 -22.98 -14.10
CA PRO A 288 16.12 -21.82 -13.69
C PRO A 288 14.72 -22.26 -13.29
N ARG A 289 14.51 -22.52 -12.00
CA ARG A 289 13.24 -22.98 -11.44
C ARG A 289 13.19 -22.79 -9.92
N TRP A 290 11.99 -22.93 -9.37
CA TRP A 290 11.83 -23.23 -7.95
C TRP A 290 12.47 -24.58 -7.62
N THR A 291 13.47 -24.55 -6.76
CA THR A 291 14.25 -25.70 -6.33
C THR A 291 14.01 -25.94 -4.85
N LYS A 292 13.65 -27.18 -4.51
CA LYS A 292 13.48 -27.60 -3.13
C LYS A 292 14.85 -27.88 -2.51
N ILE A 293 15.12 -27.27 -1.37
CA ILE A 293 16.32 -27.50 -0.57
C ILE A 293 15.94 -28.36 0.63
N GLN A 294 16.70 -29.44 0.81
CA GLN A 294 16.67 -30.27 2.00
C GLN A 294 18.04 -30.15 2.67
N LEU A 295 18.06 -29.64 3.90
CA LEU A 295 19.28 -29.56 4.70
C LEU A 295 19.56 -30.89 5.39
N ASP A 296 20.83 -31.18 5.64
CA ASP A 296 21.25 -32.32 6.46
C ASP A 296 20.60 -32.25 7.86
N PRO A 297 20.06 -33.35 8.41
CA PRO A 297 19.49 -33.40 9.75
C PRO A 297 20.40 -32.83 10.86
N ALA A 298 21.72 -32.84 10.67
CA ALA A 298 22.69 -32.27 11.60
C ALA A 298 22.48 -30.76 11.83
N PHE A 299 21.96 -30.01 10.85
CA PHE A 299 21.65 -28.59 10.99
C PHE A 299 20.55 -28.30 12.03
N PHE A 300 19.70 -29.29 12.34
CA PHE A 300 18.51 -29.11 13.18
C PHE A 300 18.73 -29.50 14.65
N ARG A 301 19.84 -30.16 14.99
CA ARG A 301 20.11 -30.67 16.34
C ARG A 301 20.31 -29.57 17.39
N GLU A 302 21.13 -28.56 17.06
CA GLU A 302 21.48 -27.46 17.97
C GLU A 302 20.74 -26.16 17.65
N LYS A 303 19.91 -26.16 16.60
CA LYS A 303 19.14 -25.01 16.10
C LYS A 303 19.94 -23.69 15.99
N LYS A 304 21.24 -23.80 15.69
CA LYS A 304 22.12 -22.67 15.41
C LYS A 304 21.67 -21.94 14.14
N GLN A 305 22.00 -20.67 14.05
CA GLN A 305 21.76 -19.88 12.84
C GLN A 305 22.51 -20.50 11.65
N ILE A 306 21.83 -20.60 10.52
CA ILE A 306 22.36 -21.14 9.27
C ILE A 306 22.58 -19.95 8.33
N THR A 307 23.79 -19.83 7.81
CA THR A 307 24.13 -18.86 6.77
C THR A 307 24.26 -19.59 5.44
N ALA A 308 23.49 -19.14 4.46
CA ALA A 308 23.61 -19.56 3.07
C ALA A 308 24.44 -18.53 2.29
N THR A 309 25.48 -18.99 1.58
CA THR A 309 26.34 -18.14 0.73
C THR A 309 26.30 -18.63 -0.70
N LEU A 310 25.88 -17.76 -1.61
CA LEU A 310 25.90 -17.99 -3.04
C LEU A 310 27.29 -17.70 -3.62
N SER A 311 27.72 -18.49 -4.60
CA SER A 311 28.98 -18.24 -5.31
C SER A 311 28.94 -16.97 -6.17
N ARG A 312 27.75 -16.53 -6.58
CA ARG A 312 27.52 -15.30 -7.36
C ARG A 312 26.15 -14.67 -7.09
N VAL A 313 25.96 -13.46 -7.62
CA VAL A 313 24.70 -12.71 -7.65
C VAL A 313 24.36 -12.36 -9.11
N TRP A 314 23.16 -11.84 -9.35
CA TRP A 314 22.71 -11.26 -10.61
C TRP A 314 22.13 -9.86 -10.38
N TYR A 315 21.89 -9.11 -11.45
CA TYR A 315 21.36 -7.75 -11.37
C TYR A 315 20.11 -7.60 -12.23
N ALA A 316 19.07 -6.98 -11.68
CA ALA A 316 17.79 -6.81 -12.38
C ALA A 316 17.90 -5.93 -13.63
N HIS A 317 18.79 -4.95 -13.63
CA HIS A 317 18.97 -4.05 -14.78
C HIS A 317 19.66 -4.71 -15.98
N GLU A 318 20.32 -5.85 -15.77
CA GLU A 318 20.95 -6.66 -16.81
C GLU A 318 20.04 -7.80 -17.28
N ALA A 319 18.87 -7.95 -16.65
CA ALA A 319 17.94 -9.04 -16.91
C ALA A 319 16.97 -8.76 -18.07
N SER A 320 16.02 -9.67 -18.29
CA SER A 320 15.00 -9.55 -19.32
C SER A 320 13.66 -10.13 -18.86
N GLY A 321 12.58 -9.75 -19.56
CA GLY A 321 11.22 -10.19 -19.24
C GLY A 321 10.78 -9.72 -17.85
N ALA A 322 10.15 -10.61 -17.09
CA ALA A 322 9.60 -10.31 -15.77
C ALA A 322 10.65 -9.99 -14.69
N TYR A 323 11.94 -10.22 -14.96
CA TYR A 323 13.04 -9.96 -14.04
C TYR A 323 13.76 -8.63 -14.31
N LEU A 324 13.44 -7.96 -15.43
CA LEU A 324 14.03 -6.67 -15.77
C LEU A 324 13.46 -5.60 -14.85
N ASP A 325 14.31 -4.98 -14.04
CA ASP A 325 13.99 -3.78 -13.29
C ASP A 325 15.22 -2.88 -13.14
N TYR A 326 15.01 -1.57 -13.01
CA TYR A 326 16.07 -0.57 -13.18
C TYR A 326 16.75 -0.27 -11.84
N HIS A 327 17.28 -1.29 -11.16
CA HIS A 327 18.04 -1.07 -9.94
C HIS A 327 19.38 -1.79 -9.93
N TRP A 328 20.30 -1.27 -9.11
CA TRP A 328 21.67 -1.78 -9.00
C TRP A 328 21.85 -2.79 -7.86
N ASP A 329 20.80 -3.08 -7.10
CA ASP A 329 20.87 -4.03 -5.99
C ASP A 329 21.33 -5.42 -6.46
N PRO A 330 22.30 -6.04 -5.78
CA PRO A 330 22.71 -7.41 -6.07
C PRO A 330 21.64 -8.39 -5.61
N MET A 331 21.24 -9.29 -6.50
CA MET A 331 20.16 -10.24 -6.28
C MET A 331 20.71 -11.68 -6.25
N GLY A 332 20.27 -12.46 -5.28
CA GLY A 332 20.57 -13.88 -5.12
C GLY A 332 19.39 -14.74 -5.55
N VAL A 333 19.01 -15.67 -4.69
CA VAL A 333 17.80 -16.49 -4.87
C VAL A 333 16.59 -15.78 -4.26
N ARG A 334 15.38 -16.11 -4.71
CA ARG A 334 14.14 -15.68 -4.06
C ARG A 334 13.61 -16.75 -3.13
N LEU A 335 13.21 -16.36 -1.93
CA LEU A 335 12.68 -17.25 -0.91
C LEU A 335 11.18 -17.50 -1.13
N GLU A 336 10.61 -18.58 -0.60
CA GLU A 336 9.15 -18.73 -0.52
C GLU A 336 8.52 -17.67 0.41
N GLN A 337 7.23 -17.36 0.25
CA GLN A 337 6.61 -16.18 0.89
C GLN A 337 6.74 -16.18 2.42
N THR A 338 6.51 -17.32 3.07
CA THR A 338 6.56 -17.48 4.54
C THR A 338 7.82 -18.19 5.01
N PHE A 339 8.92 -18.04 4.26
CA PHE A 339 10.21 -18.65 4.57
C PHE A 339 10.62 -18.43 6.04
N GLY A 340 11.10 -19.49 6.69
CA GLY A 340 11.59 -19.45 8.06
C GLY A 340 10.50 -19.40 9.14
N LEU A 341 9.22 -19.42 8.77
CA LEU A 341 8.12 -19.45 9.74
C LEU A 341 7.61 -20.88 9.95
N GLU A 342 7.29 -21.21 11.20
CA GLU A 342 6.50 -22.42 11.52
C GLU A 342 5.05 -22.24 11.02
N GLU A 343 4.45 -21.09 11.33
CA GLU A 343 3.09 -20.72 10.93
C GLU A 343 3.07 -19.36 10.22
N PRO A 344 2.23 -19.15 9.19
CA PRO A 344 2.09 -17.86 8.52
C PRO A 344 1.73 -16.71 9.47
N LYS A 345 2.28 -15.52 9.23
CA LYS A 345 1.87 -14.29 9.93
C LYS A 345 0.43 -13.93 9.57
N ALA A 346 -0.35 -13.48 10.56
CA ALA A 346 -1.70 -12.96 10.37
C ALA A 346 -1.86 -11.59 11.06
N GLY A 347 -2.78 -10.77 10.55
CA GLY A 347 -3.09 -9.45 11.14
C GLY A 347 -2.00 -8.39 10.92
N VAL A 348 -1.23 -8.52 9.84
CA VAL A 348 -0.07 -7.66 9.52
C VAL A 348 -0.34 -6.68 8.37
N GLN A 349 -1.60 -6.51 7.94
CA GLN A 349 -1.99 -5.69 6.78
C GLN A 349 -1.50 -4.24 6.78
N TYR A 350 -1.22 -3.66 7.95
CA TYR A 350 -0.71 -2.29 8.13
C TYR A 350 0.59 -2.26 8.93
N ILE A 351 1.35 -3.36 8.92
CA ILE A 351 2.68 -3.43 9.52
C ILE A 351 3.71 -3.48 8.41
N ARG A 352 4.37 -2.35 8.16
CA ARG A 352 5.47 -2.26 7.21
C ARG A 352 6.73 -2.85 7.85
N GLU A 353 7.38 -3.77 7.16
CA GLU A 353 8.71 -4.26 7.53
C GLU A 353 9.77 -3.59 6.65
N PRO A 354 10.98 -3.33 7.18
CA PRO A 354 12.07 -2.82 6.37
C PRO A 354 12.48 -3.84 5.30
N ARG A 355 12.69 -3.36 4.07
CA ARG A 355 13.17 -4.15 2.93
C ARG A 355 14.44 -3.55 2.35
N THR A 356 15.21 -4.33 1.60
CA THR A 356 16.49 -3.85 1.03
C THR A 356 16.33 -2.62 0.15
N GLU A 357 15.22 -2.50 -0.57
CA GLU A 357 14.90 -1.33 -1.39
C GLU A 357 14.73 -0.03 -0.58
N ASP A 358 14.41 -0.12 0.72
CA ASP A 358 14.28 1.04 1.61
C ASP A 358 15.63 1.65 1.97
N PHE A 359 16.69 0.83 1.99
CA PHE A 359 18.05 1.25 2.37
C PHE A 359 18.93 1.57 1.18
N ARG A 360 18.43 1.38 -0.03
CA ARG A 360 19.15 1.56 -1.29
C ARG A 360 19.82 2.93 -1.42
N TYR A 361 19.19 3.98 -0.91
CA TYR A 361 19.69 5.35 -1.04
C TYR A 361 20.62 5.76 0.10
N ASN A 362 20.86 4.89 1.08
CA ASN A 362 21.72 5.20 2.21
C ASN A 362 23.16 5.45 1.73
N GLY A 363 23.68 6.61 2.10
CA GLY A 363 25.03 7.03 1.72
C GLY A 363 25.17 7.56 0.29
N MET A 364 24.08 7.65 -0.49
CA MET A 364 24.10 8.36 -1.77
C MET A 364 24.12 9.88 -1.54
N ASP A 365 25.07 10.57 -2.17
CA ASP A 365 25.01 12.02 -2.30
C ASP A 365 23.86 12.45 -3.23
N ASP A 366 23.52 13.74 -3.20
CA ASP A 366 22.39 14.29 -3.94
C ASP A 366 22.54 14.13 -5.46
N GLU A 367 23.76 14.23 -6.00
CA GLU A 367 24.02 14.08 -7.43
C GLU A 367 23.77 12.63 -7.88
N THR A 368 24.30 11.68 -7.12
CA THR A 368 24.13 10.24 -7.36
C THR A 368 22.68 9.84 -7.21
N TYR A 369 22.00 10.30 -6.15
CA TYR A 369 20.56 10.07 -5.98
C TYR A 369 19.77 10.62 -7.16
N THR A 370 20.05 11.86 -7.59
CA THR A 370 19.34 12.49 -8.70
C THR A 370 19.48 11.69 -9.99
N ARG A 371 20.71 11.32 -10.36
CA ARG A 371 20.95 10.46 -11.55
C ARG A 371 20.21 9.13 -11.42
N TYR A 372 20.27 8.52 -10.24
CA TYR A 372 19.66 7.23 -9.99
C TYR A 372 18.11 7.28 -9.97
N PHE A 373 17.52 8.38 -9.51
CA PHE A 373 16.09 8.65 -9.55
C PHE A 373 15.56 8.69 -10.98
N TYR A 374 16.21 9.44 -11.88
CA TYR A 374 15.83 9.50 -13.29
C TYR A 374 15.94 8.12 -13.95
N TYR A 375 17.06 7.44 -13.72
CA TYR A 375 17.29 6.08 -14.18
C TYR A 375 16.18 5.11 -13.73
N ARG A 376 15.83 5.10 -12.44
CA ARG A 376 14.84 4.14 -11.92
C ARG A 376 13.42 4.41 -12.39
N LEU A 377 13.02 5.68 -12.37
CA LEU A 377 11.60 6.05 -12.42
C LEU A 377 11.16 6.52 -13.80
N LEU A 378 12.09 6.93 -14.67
CA LEU A 378 11.77 7.67 -15.89
C LEU A 378 12.44 7.09 -17.15
N GLU A 379 13.48 6.27 -17.01
CA GLU A 379 14.11 5.60 -18.16
C GLU A 379 13.47 4.24 -18.49
N GLY A 380 13.57 3.86 -19.77
CA GLY A 380 13.18 2.53 -20.25
C GLY A 380 11.68 2.29 -20.37
N LEU A 381 10.87 3.34 -20.57
CA LEU A 381 9.41 3.26 -20.72
C LEU A 381 9.00 2.23 -21.80
N GLU A 382 9.76 2.16 -22.89
CA GLU A 382 9.54 1.22 -24.00
C GLU A 382 9.71 -0.25 -23.60
N LYS A 383 10.47 -0.52 -22.53
CA LYS A 383 10.69 -1.86 -21.96
C LYS A 383 9.87 -2.11 -20.70
N ARG A 384 9.35 -1.06 -20.07
CA ARG A 384 8.63 -1.07 -18.79
C ARG A 384 7.31 -0.31 -18.91
N PRO A 385 6.29 -0.84 -19.62
CA PRO A 385 5.02 -0.13 -19.77
C PRO A 385 4.36 0.22 -18.42
N GLY A 386 4.67 -0.53 -17.35
CA GLY A 386 4.21 -0.26 -16.00
C GLY A 386 4.65 1.08 -15.38
N ILE A 387 5.72 1.73 -15.88
CA ILE A 387 6.13 3.05 -15.40
C ILE A 387 5.44 4.21 -16.13
N GLY A 388 4.53 3.93 -17.06
CA GLY A 388 3.83 4.97 -17.83
C GLY A 388 3.11 6.00 -16.95
N TYR A 389 2.56 5.57 -15.81
CA TYR A 389 1.93 6.49 -14.86
C TYR A 389 2.94 7.46 -14.22
N LEU A 390 4.18 7.03 -13.95
CA LEU A 390 5.23 7.88 -13.38
C LEU A 390 5.65 8.97 -14.37
N VAL A 391 5.77 8.60 -15.65
CA VAL A 391 6.07 9.54 -16.73
C VAL A 391 4.92 10.56 -16.89
N ALA A 392 3.67 10.10 -16.90
CA ALA A 392 2.51 10.97 -16.93
C ALA A 392 2.46 11.93 -15.73
N LEU A 393 2.80 11.43 -14.54
CA LEU A 393 2.85 12.22 -13.31
C LEU A 393 3.96 13.28 -13.33
N LYS A 394 5.14 12.95 -13.87
CA LYS A 394 6.19 13.94 -14.12
C LYS A 394 5.69 15.05 -15.04
N HIS A 395 5.14 14.70 -16.20
CA HIS A 395 4.63 15.68 -17.14
C HIS A 395 3.54 16.55 -16.55
N ALA A 396 2.65 15.97 -15.75
CA ALA A 396 1.60 16.69 -15.05
C ALA A 396 2.16 17.78 -14.14
N LYS A 397 3.14 17.42 -13.31
CA LYS A 397 3.81 18.36 -12.38
C LYS A 397 4.58 19.45 -13.11
N GLU A 398 5.29 19.12 -14.18
CA GLU A 398 6.02 20.13 -14.97
C GLU A 398 5.08 21.13 -15.65
N ARG A 399 3.92 20.66 -16.14
CA ARG A 399 2.95 21.50 -16.84
C ARG A 399 2.16 22.40 -15.91
N ILE A 400 1.74 21.87 -14.77
CA ILE A 400 0.88 22.59 -13.82
C ILE A 400 1.53 23.86 -13.27
N ARG A 401 2.87 23.91 -13.27
CA ARG A 401 3.67 25.10 -12.95
C ARG A 401 3.20 26.35 -13.72
N ASN A 402 2.72 26.18 -14.95
CA ASN A 402 2.32 27.28 -15.84
C ASN A 402 0.78 27.41 -15.97
N GLU A 403 0.04 26.82 -15.03
CA GLU A 403 -1.43 26.84 -15.01
C GLU A 403 -1.95 27.64 -13.81
N LYS A 404 -3.21 28.07 -13.88
CA LYS A 404 -3.86 28.70 -12.72
C LYS A 404 -4.37 27.63 -11.77
N PHE A 405 -4.28 27.87 -10.47
CA PHE A 405 -4.95 26.99 -9.52
C PHE A 405 -6.47 27.12 -9.68
N ARG A 406 -7.14 25.98 -9.78
CA ARG A 406 -8.59 25.86 -9.78
C ARG A 406 -8.96 24.67 -8.89
N PRO A 407 -9.63 24.88 -7.75
CA PRO A 407 -10.02 23.78 -6.87
C PRO A 407 -11.21 23.05 -7.51
N ILE A 408 -10.92 22.08 -8.37
CA ILE A 408 -11.94 21.24 -9.01
C ILE A 408 -11.95 19.84 -8.40
N PHE A 409 -13.10 19.18 -8.48
CA PHE A 409 -13.26 17.74 -8.28
C PHE A 409 -12.73 17.26 -6.91
N HIS A 410 -11.53 16.70 -6.86
CA HIS A 410 -10.94 16.19 -5.62
C HIS A 410 -10.75 17.29 -4.57
N PHE A 411 -10.49 18.54 -4.96
CA PHE A 411 -10.41 19.65 -4.01
C PHE A 411 -11.74 19.95 -3.34
N ASP A 412 -12.86 19.86 -4.07
CA ASP A 412 -14.20 20.03 -3.51
C ASP A 412 -14.53 18.96 -2.47
N TYR A 413 -14.05 17.73 -2.67
CA TYR A 413 -14.19 16.67 -1.67
C TYR A 413 -13.35 16.91 -0.42
N ILE A 414 -12.18 17.55 -0.53
CA ILE A 414 -11.39 17.95 0.66
C ILE A 414 -12.16 19.00 1.47
N GLN A 415 -12.78 19.99 0.80
CA GLN A 415 -13.66 20.94 1.46
C GLN A 415 -14.83 20.23 2.16
N LYS A 416 -15.54 19.33 1.48
CA LYS A 416 -16.64 18.55 2.07
C LYS A 416 -16.21 17.71 3.27
N ILE A 417 -14.99 17.13 3.23
CA ILE A 417 -14.41 16.39 4.36
C ILE A 417 -14.14 17.33 5.54
N ALA A 418 -13.51 18.47 5.30
CA ALA A 418 -13.26 19.47 6.33
C ALA A 418 -14.59 19.95 6.97
N ASP A 419 -15.60 20.26 6.16
CA ASP A 419 -16.92 20.66 6.62
C ASP A 419 -17.60 19.57 7.45
N HIS A 420 -17.48 18.31 7.04
CA HIS A 420 -18.03 17.17 7.77
C HIS A 420 -17.52 17.11 9.22
N PHE A 421 -16.20 17.26 9.41
CA PHE A 421 -15.57 17.22 10.72
C PHE A 421 -15.83 18.48 11.54
N ARG A 422 -15.79 19.66 10.90
CA ARG A 422 -16.10 20.94 11.54
C ARG A 422 -17.53 20.94 12.11
N ASN A 423 -18.50 20.50 11.32
CA ASN A 423 -19.91 20.47 11.72
C ASN A 423 -20.21 19.48 12.85
N ARG A 424 -19.35 18.46 13.02
CA ARG A 424 -19.45 17.46 14.10
C ARG A 424 -18.55 17.77 15.29
N ASN A 425 -17.73 18.82 15.22
CA ASN A 425 -16.72 19.14 16.21
C ASN A 425 -15.79 17.96 16.55
N VAL A 426 -15.39 17.22 15.51
CA VAL A 426 -14.38 16.14 15.61
C VAL A 426 -13.07 16.67 15.04
N SER A 427 -11.96 16.45 15.74
CA SER A 427 -10.65 16.95 15.32
C SER A 427 -10.22 16.30 14.00
N PHE A 428 -9.83 17.12 13.04
CA PHE A 428 -9.35 16.69 11.73
C PHE A 428 -8.05 17.42 11.40
N LEU A 429 -6.99 16.66 11.12
CA LEU A 429 -5.68 17.18 10.73
C LEU A 429 -5.42 16.83 9.27
N LEU A 430 -5.47 17.85 8.42
CA LEU A 430 -5.06 17.79 7.02
C LEU A 430 -3.58 18.15 6.91
N ILE A 431 -2.79 17.29 6.29
CA ILE A 431 -1.34 17.48 6.16
C ILE A 431 -0.97 17.56 4.68
N ASN A 432 -0.35 18.66 4.24
CA ASN A 432 0.36 18.69 2.97
C ASN A 432 1.69 17.96 3.17
N ASN A 433 1.70 16.69 2.78
CA ASN A 433 2.74 15.72 3.12
C ASN A 433 4.04 15.99 2.35
N PRO A 434 5.22 15.61 2.88
CA PRO A 434 6.46 15.73 2.14
C PRO A 434 6.38 15.12 0.73
N GLU A 435 6.97 15.83 -0.23
CA GLU A 435 7.18 15.36 -1.59
C GLU A 435 8.69 15.30 -1.88
N ASN A 436 9.11 14.37 -2.73
CA ASN A 436 10.50 14.28 -3.13
C ASN A 436 11.01 15.63 -3.67
N PRO A 437 12.10 16.20 -3.11
CA PRO A 437 12.63 17.50 -3.52
C PRO A 437 12.92 17.62 -5.02
N ILE A 438 13.19 16.52 -5.74
CA ILE A 438 13.37 16.57 -7.20
C ILE A 438 12.05 16.89 -7.89
N SER A 439 10.96 16.21 -7.53
CA SER A 439 9.66 16.41 -8.19
C SER A 439 8.94 17.67 -7.72
N LEU A 440 9.12 18.03 -6.45
CA LEU A 440 8.54 19.23 -5.87
C LEU A 440 9.07 20.50 -6.57
N ARG A 441 10.39 20.58 -6.82
CA ARG A 441 11.03 21.70 -7.54
C ARG A 441 10.47 21.97 -8.93
N TRP A 442 9.79 21.01 -9.55
CA TRP A 442 9.16 21.22 -10.85
C TRP A 442 8.03 22.25 -10.81
N TYR A 443 7.39 22.45 -9.65
CA TYR A 443 6.22 23.32 -9.54
C TYR A 443 6.10 24.11 -8.22
N GLU A 444 6.90 23.84 -7.18
CA GLU A 444 6.82 24.51 -5.87
C GLU A 444 6.82 26.05 -5.96
N ASN A 445 7.60 26.60 -6.90
CA ASN A 445 7.78 28.04 -7.06
C ASN A 445 6.71 28.69 -7.95
N SER A 446 5.73 27.92 -8.42
CA SER A 446 4.63 28.41 -9.26
C SER A 446 3.56 29.16 -8.47
N ASP A 447 2.77 29.97 -9.18
CA ASP A 447 1.56 30.56 -8.60
C ASP A 447 0.52 29.49 -8.28
N TRP A 448 0.47 28.41 -9.08
CA TRP A 448 -0.40 27.27 -8.82
C TRP A 448 -0.18 26.68 -7.43
N TYR A 449 1.08 26.42 -7.04
CA TYR A 449 1.38 25.80 -5.73
C TYR A 449 1.05 26.73 -4.58
N LYS A 450 1.36 28.02 -4.71
CA LYS A 450 1.01 29.03 -3.70
C LYS A 450 -0.50 29.11 -3.48
N ASP A 451 -1.29 29.11 -4.56
CA ASP A 451 -2.75 29.16 -4.46
C ASP A 451 -3.34 27.84 -3.95
N HIS A 452 -2.73 26.71 -4.29
CA HIS A 452 -3.04 25.40 -3.71
C HIS A 452 -2.85 25.40 -2.18
N LEU A 453 -1.71 25.88 -1.68
CA LEU A 453 -1.47 25.98 -0.24
C LEU A 453 -2.45 26.94 0.44
N ARG A 454 -2.74 28.09 -0.18
CA ARG A 454 -3.76 29.03 0.34
C ARG A 454 -5.13 28.37 0.42
N PHE A 455 -5.52 27.57 -0.57
CA PHE A 455 -6.76 26.82 -0.55
C PHE A 455 -6.79 25.84 0.64
N LEU A 456 -5.76 24.99 0.81
CA LEU A 456 -5.73 24.04 1.93
C LEU A 456 -5.74 24.75 3.29
N GLN A 457 -4.97 25.84 3.43
CA GLN A 457 -4.94 26.65 4.65
C GLN A 457 -6.28 27.31 4.94
N SER A 458 -7.04 27.72 3.91
CA SER A 458 -8.37 28.33 4.09
C SER A 458 -9.40 27.38 4.71
N LEU A 459 -9.15 26.07 4.70
CA LEU A 459 -10.01 25.07 5.32
C LEU A 459 -9.87 25.04 6.86
N GLU A 460 -8.76 25.56 7.39
CA GLU A 460 -8.46 25.59 8.83
C GLU A 460 -9.44 26.48 9.59
N SER A 461 -10.23 25.87 10.47
CA SER A 461 -11.18 26.56 11.34
C SER A 461 -11.83 25.58 12.32
N GLY A 462 -11.95 25.98 13.59
CA GLY A 462 -12.57 25.16 14.63
C GLY A 462 -11.80 23.87 14.89
N SER A 463 -12.45 22.72 14.70
CA SER A 463 -11.84 21.39 14.85
C SER A 463 -11.04 20.92 13.63
N VAL A 464 -10.95 21.73 12.57
CA VAL A 464 -10.15 21.43 11.38
C VAL A 464 -8.82 22.17 11.45
N HIS A 465 -7.73 21.41 11.34
CA HIS A 465 -6.35 21.89 11.38
C HIS A 465 -5.66 21.59 10.06
N PHE A 466 -4.89 22.55 9.55
CA PHE A 466 -4.00 22.35 8.43
C PHE A 466 -2.55 22.33 8.92
N TRP A 467 -1.69 21.56 8.24
CA TRP A 467 -0.25 21.59 8.46
C TRP A 467 0.50 21.35 7.17
N ASP A 468 1.39 22.27 6.83
CA ASP A 468 2.27 22.16 5.69
C ASP A 468 3.67 21.75 6.13
N ILE A 469 4.16 20.63 5.59
CA ILE A 469 5.48 20.04 5.86
C ILE A 469 6.10 19.46 4.57
N HIS A 470 5.77 20.04 3.42
CA HIS A 470 6.15 19.49 2.12
C HIS A 470 7.66 19.29 1.91
N ASP A 471 8.50 20.03 2.65
CA ASP A 471 9.97 20.03 2.55
C ASP A 471 10.67 19.36 3.74
N ALA A 472 9.94 18.72 4.65
CA ALA A 472 10.48 18.21 5.91
C ALA A 472 11.39 16.97 5.76
N LEU A 473 11.45 16.35 4.57
CA LEU A 473 12.21 15.13 4.32
C LEU A 473 13.19 15.30 3.15
N PRO A 474 14.47 14.89 3.29
CA PRO A 474 15.43 14.93 2.19
C PRO A 474 15.10 13.90 1.10
N MET A 475 15.68 14.05 -0.09
CA MET A 475 15.36 13.20 -1.25
C MET A 475 15.62 11.71 -1.02
N GLN A 476 16.63 11.36 -0.24
CA GLN A 476 16.97 9.98 0.12
C GLN A 476 15.90 9.31 1.01
N GLY A 477 15.02 10.10 1.61
CA GLY A 477 13.86 9.60 2.36
C GLY A 477 12.72 9.08 1.48
N PHE A 478 12.83 9.18 0.14
CA PHE A 478 11.78 8.80 -0.79
C PHE A 478 12.16 7.64 -1.72
N SER A 479 11.25 6.69 -1.87
CA SER A 479 11.34 5.59 -2.83
C SER A 479 10.85 5.97 -4.23
N ASP A 480 10.05 7.02 -4.37
CA ASP A 480 9.66 7.62 -5.65
C ASP A 480 9.35 9.12 -5.49
N PHE A 481 8.34 9.66 -6.17
CA PHE A 481 7.94 11.05 -6.03
C PHE A 481 7.30 11.38 -4.67
N HIS A 482 6.64 10.43 -3.99
CA HIS A 482 5.83 10.71 -2.79
C HIS A 482 5.81 9.59 -1.75
N HIS A 483 6.21 8.37 -2.09
CA HIS A 483 6.32 7.29 -1.12
C HIS A 483 7.64 7.40 -0.35
N PHE A 484 7.56 7.33 0.98
CA PHE A 484 8.76 7.30 1.82
C PHE A 484 9.40 5.92 1.78
N THR A 485 10.73 5.89 1.89
CA THR A 485 11.42 4.67 2.33
C THR A 485 11.10 4.39 3.79
N TYR A 486 11.41 3.19 4.28
CA TYR A 486 11.31 2.88 5.71
C TYR A 486 12.09 3.89 6.56
N VAL A 487 13.30 4.26 6.13
CA VAL A 487 14.13 5.26 6.80
C VAL A 487 13.45 6.64 6.82
N GLY A 488 12.86 7.07 5.69
CA GLY A 488 12.11 8.33 5.63
C GLY A 488 10.89 8.34 6.55
N MET A 489 10.15 7.22 6.59
CA MET A 489 9.04 7.01 7.52
C MET A 489 9.49 7.10 8.99
N GLU A 490 10.60 6.47 9.36
CA GLU A 490 11.14 6.56 10.72
C GLU A 490 11.51 8.00 11.12
N GLN A 491 12.16 8.75 10.22
CA GLN A 491 12.50 10.16 10.44
C GLN A 491 11.24 11.00 10.69
N MET A 492 10.21 10.80 9.88
CA MET A 492 8.98 11.60 9.94
C MET A 492 8.05 11.24 11.10
N ASN A 493 8.09 10.02 11.64
CA ASN A 493 7.19 9.61 12.72
C ASN A 493 7.28 10.53 13.96
N SER A 494 8.49 10.98 14.32
CA SER A 494 8.65 11.94 15.44
C SER A 494 8.06 13.32 15.12
N ILE A 495 8.15 13.75 13.86
CA ILE A 495 7.63 15.03 13.38
C ILE A 495 6.08 14.99 13.40
N TYR A 496 5.47 13.92 12.88
CA TYR A 496 4.02 13.73 12.99
C TYR A 496 3.54 13.71 14.45
N ALA A 497 4.26 13.00 15.32
CA ALA A 497 3.92 12.93 16.74
C ALA A 497 3.90 14.30 17.41
N GLU A 498 4.82 15.20 17.05
CA GLU A 498 4.85 16.56 17.59
C GLU A 498 3.59 17.35 17.24
N ARG A 499 3.19 17.35 15.96
CA ARG A 499 1.96 18.03 15.55
C ARG A 499 0.73 17.41 16.20
N ILE A 500 0.63 16.09 16.17
CA ILE A 500 -0.52 15.34 16.70
C ILE A 500 -0.64 15.53 18.21
N GLY A 501 0.46 15.40 18.95
CA GLY A 501 0.47 15.55 20.42
C GLY A 501 -0.02 16.93 20.86
N ASN A 502 0.34 17.98 20.12
CA ASN A 502 -0.09 19.35 20.39
C ASN A 502 -1.60 19.61 20.13
N LEU A 503 -2.30 18.72 19.42
CA LEU A 503 -3.75 18.82 19.22
C LEU A 503 -4.56 18.24 20.38
N PHE A 504 -3.95 17.46 21.27
CA PHE A 504 -4.63 16.95 22.45
C PHE A 504 -4.38 17.89 23.64
N PRO A 505 -5.43 18.37 24.32
CA PRO A 505 -5.25 19.14 25.54
C PRO A 505 -4.51 18.29 26.59
N LYS A 506 -3.57 18.94 27.30
CA LYS A 506 -2.80 18.35 28.40
C LYS A 506 -3.70 17.95 29.57
#